data_AF-A0A955WND8-F1
#
_entry.id   AF-A0A955WND8-F1
#
_cell.length_a   1.000
_cell.length_b   1.000
_cell.length_c   1.000
_cell.angle_alpha   90.00
_cell.angle_beta   90.00
_cell.angle_gamma   90.00
#
_symmetry.space_group_name_H-M   'P 1'
#
loop_
_entity.id
_entity.type
_entity.pdbx_description
1 polymer ?
#
loop_
_entity_poly.entity_id
_entity_poly.type
_entity_poly.pdbx_seq_one_letter_code
_entity_poly.pdbx_strand_id
1 'polypeptide(L)'
;QAARRPEAAGEAGAPTPEVCDGVDNDCDGAVDEAITPVACYGGPEGTLGVGPCLAGVRRCVGGSLGPCQGQILPAVEICDALDDDCDGRADEGCLRCGDGRLDAGEACDDGNLVDGDGCAGDCTLEGLLGGLLPGVQRDVPLAAITQRGWTQCYAGPYSHAGTPLDDVLNGCAGEQL
;
A
#
# COMPACT_ATOMS: atom_id res chain seq x y z
N GLN A 1 43.22 -67.92 -10.90
CA GLN A 1 43.42 -66.83 -9.94
C GLN A 1 42.86 -65.57 -10.55
N ALA A 2 41.95 -64.91 -9.83
CA ALA A 2 41.05 -63.90 -10.36
C ALA A 2 41.79 -62.68 -10.94
N ALA A 3 41.51 -62.36 -12.20
CA ALA A 3 41.82 -61.07 -12.78
C ALA A 3 41.01 -60.01 -12.03
N ARG A 4 41.69 -59.11 -11.31
CA ARG A 4 41.05 -57.93 -10.71
C ARG A 4 40.60 -57.04 -11.87
N ARG A 5 39.28 -56.84 -11.99
CA ARG A 5 38.71 -55.79 -12.85
C ARG A 5 39.27 -54.45 -12.39
N PRO A 6 39.71 -53.55 -13.30
CA PRO A 6 39.93 -52.17 -12.93
C PRO A 6 38.58 -51.61 -12.46
N GLU A 7 38.55 -51.13 -11.22
CA GLU A 7 37.45 -50.34 -10.70
C GLU A 7 37.35 -49.11 -11.60
N ALA A 8 36.22 -48.97 -12.28
CA ALA A 8 35.89 -47.75 -12.99
C ALA A 8 35.88 -46.64 -11.94
N ALA A 9 36.93 -45.82 -11.94
CA ALA A 9 36.88 -44.51 -11.33
C ALA A 9 35.70 -43.80 -12.01
N GLY A 10 34.61 -43.61 -11.27
CA GLY A 10 33.49 -42.83 -11.74
C GLY A 10 34.03 -41.47 -12.17
N GLU A 11 33.67 -41.07 -13.39
CA GLU A 11 33.87 -39.72 -13.88
C GLU A 11 33.14 -38.77 -12.92
N ALA A 12 33.86 -38.29 -11.90
CA ALA A 12 33.52 -37.03 -11.27
C ALA A 12 33.52 -36.00 -12.40
N GLY A 13 32.40 -35.31 -12.58
CA GLY A 13 32.27 -34.27 -13.59
C GLY A 13 33.45 -33.30 -13.48
N ALA A 14 33.90 -32.77 -14.61
CA ALA A 14 34.95 -31.76 -14.59
C ALA A 14 34.51 -30.59 -13.68
N PRO A 15 35.44 -30.01 -12.90
CA PRO A 15 35.11 -28.89 -12.02
C PRO A 15 34.51 -27.74 -12.84
N THR A 16 33.41 -27.19 -12.35
CA THR A 16 32.68 -26.07 -12.98
C THR A 16 32.64 -24.87 -12.02
N PRO A 17 32.57 -23.63 -12.52
CA PRO A 17 32.46 -22.45 -11.65
C PRO A 17 31.30 -22.58 -10.67
N GLU A 18 31.50 -22.06 -9.46
CA GLU A 18 30.52 -22.12 -8.38
C GLU A 18 29.16 -21.54 -8.76
N VAL A 19 28.14 -22.26 -8.32
CA VAL A 19 26.74 -21.82 -8.29
C VAL A 19 26.30 -21.79 -6.83
N CYS A 20 25.38 -20.90 -6.49
CA CYS A 20 24.89 -20.76 -5.13
C CYS A 20 23.92 -21.90 -4.76
N ASP A 21 24.44 -23.10 -4.53
CA ASP A 21 23.67 -24.32 -4.24
C ASP A 21 24.18 -25.09 -3.01
N GLY A 22 25.24 -24.60 -2.36
CA GLY A 22 25.82 -25.19 -1.15
C GLY A 22 26.73 -26.38 -1.46
N VAL A 23 27.11 -26.56 -2.73
CA VAL A 23 28.04 -27.60 -3.20
C VAL A 23 29.27 -26.92 -3.78
N ASP A 24 30.44 -27.44 -3.39
CA ASP A 24 31.72 -27.14 -4.02
C ASP A 24 31.73 -27.75 -5.44
N ASN A 25 31.40 -26.92 -6.45
CA ASN A 25 31.28 -27.33 -7.85
C ASN A 25 32.63 -27.40 -8.56
N ASP A 26 33.64 -26.67 -8.08
CA ASP A 26 34.98 -26.64 -8.65
C ASP A 26 36.02 -27.49 -7.88
N CYS A 27 35.60 -28.08 -6.75
CA CYS A 27 36.35 -28.96 -5.87
C CYS A 27 37.61 -28.32 -5.27
N ASP A 28 37.64 -26.99 -5.09
CA ASP A 28 38.78 -26.28 -4.49
C ASP A 28 38.78 -26.31 -2.94
N GLY A 29 37.69 -26.80 -2.34
CA GLY A 29 37.51 -26.95 -0.89
C GLY A 29 36.85 -25.75 -0.22
N ALA A 30 36.52 -24.68 -0.95
CA ALA A 30 35.53 -23.69 -0.56
C ALA A 30 34.15 -24.07 -1.12
N VAL A 31 33.11 -23.47 -0.54
CA VAL A 31 31.73 -23.71 -0.98
C VAL A 31 31.13 -22.36 -1.30
N ASP A 32 30.51 -22.24 -2.48
CA ASP A 32 29.82 -21.04 -2.94
C ASP A 32 30.72 -19.78 -2.98
N GLU A 33 32.00 -19.91 -3.29
CA GLU A 33 32.94 -18.78 -3.44
C GLU A 33 32.91 -18.16 -4.84
N ALA A 34 33.54 -16.99 -4.98
CA ALA A 34 33.59 -16.22 -6.23
C ALA A 34 32.21 -15.90 -6.88
N ILE A 35 31.10 -16.11 -6.17
CA ILE A 35 29.76 -15.82 -6.66
C ILE A 35 29.53 -14.31 -6.73
N THR A 36 29.36 -13.81 -7.94
CA THR A 36 29.01 -12.41 -8.17
C THR A 36 27.58 -12.11 -7.70
N PRO A 37 27.33 -10.95 -7.06
CA PRO A 37 25.97 -10.56 -6.67
C PRO A 37 25.02 -10.54 -7.88
N VAL A 38 23.84 -11.13 -7.71
CA VAL A 38 22.83 -11.25 -8.78
C VAL A 38 21.84 -10.10 -8.66
N ALA A 39 21.68 -9.32 -9.74
CA ALA A 39 20.69 -8.24 -9.78
C ALA A 39 19.26 -8.80 -9.61
N CYS A 40 18.40 -8.03 -8.95
CA CYS A 40 17.02 -8.44 -8.68
C CYS A 40 16.11 -7.22 -8.58
N TYR A 41 14.84 -7.42 -8.88
CA TYR A 41 13.80 -6.43 -8.68
C TYR A 41 12.46 -7.14 -8.47
N GLY A 42 11.76 -6.82 -7.39
CA GLY A 42 10.48 -7.44 -7.04
C GLY A 42 9.24 -6.62 -7.40
N GLY A 43 9.41 -5.44 -8.02
CA GLY A 43 8.32 -4.54 -8.38
C GLY A 43 7.59 -4.97 -9.66
N PRO A 44 6.42 -4.36 -9.94
CA PRO A 44 5.69 -4.56 -11.19
C PRO A 44 6.54 -4.27 -12.44
N GLU A 45 6.23 -4.91 -13.57
CA GLU A 45 6.89 -4.59 -14.83
C GLU A 45 6.65 -3.10 -15.21
N GLY A 46 7.68 -2.43 -15.70
CA GLY A 46 7.62 -1.03 -16.09
C GLY A 46 8.00 -0.02 -15.00
N THR A 47 8.06 -0.42 -13.73
CA THR A 47 8.40 0.47 -12.61
C THR A 47 9.91 0.57 -12.32
N LEU A 48 10.71 -0.35 -12.85
CA LEU A 48 12.16 -0.36 -12.62
C LEU A 48 12.85 0.84 -13.28
N GLY A 49 13.53 1.65 -12.47
CA GLY A 49 14.28 2.82 -12.95
C GLY A 49 13.40 4.03 -13.25
N VAL A 50 12.13 3.97 -12.86
CA VAL A 50 11.19 5.10 -12.86
C VAL A 50 11.20 5.72 -11.47
N GLY A 51 11.26 7.05 -11.39
CA GLY A 51 11.35 7.75 -10.10
C GLY A 51 12.50 7.24 -9.19
N PRO A 52 12.24 7.01 -7.90
CA PRO A 52 13.18 6.44 -6.93
C PRO A 52 13.29 4.91 -7.03
N CYS A 53 12.47 4.21 -7.83
CA CYS A 53 12.49 2.75 -7.91
C CYS A 53 13.77 2.20 -8.52
N LEU A 54 14.43 1.31 -7.79
CA LEU A 54 15.75 0.79 -8.15
C LEU A 54 15.84 -0.72 -7.90
N ALA A 55 16.62 -1.39 -8.75
CA ALA A 55 17.00 -2.79 -8.56
C ALA A 55 17.92 -2.95 -7.35
N GLY A 56 17.77 -4.08 -6.66
CA GLY A 56 18.68 -4.51 -5.61
C GLY A 56 19.64 -5.60 -6.09
N VAL A 57 20.34 -6.21 -5.14
CA VAL A 57 21.22 -7.35 -5.37
C VAL A 57 20.94 -8.48 -4.38
N ARG A 58 21.00 -9.73 -4.86
CA ARG A 58 21.00 -10.94 -4.04
C ARG A 58 22.42 -11.42 -3.88
N ARG A 59 22.79 -11.80 -2.66
CA ARG A 59 24.08 -12.43 -2.34
C ARG A 59 23.87 -13.89 -2.02
N CYS A 60 24.86 -14.73 -2.31
CA CYS A 60 24.84 -16.09 -1.84
C CYS A 60 25.12 -16.11 -0.33
N VAL A 61 24.23 -16.74 0.44
CA VAL A 61 24.40 -16.93 1.88
C VAL A 61 23.93 -18.33 2.23
N GLY A 62 24.88 -19.23 2.51
CA GLY A 62 24.60 -20.61 2.93
C GLY A 62 23.90 -21.46 1.84
N GLY A 63 24.46 -21.51 0.63
CA GLY A 63 23.93 -22.33 -0.47
C GLY A 63 22.62 -21.85 -1.07
N SER A 64 22.25 -20.59 -0.85
CA SER A 64 21.04 -20.00 -1.42
C SER A 64 21.15 -18.50 -1.62
N LEU A 65 20.57 -18.00 -2.71
CA LEU A 65 20.47 -16.57 -2.96
C LEU A 65 19.55 -15.93 -1.92
N GLY A 66 20.12 -15.04 -1.11
CA GLY A 66 19.41 -14.27 -0.11
C GLY A 66 18.34 -13.32 -0.68
N PRO A 67 17.72 -12.50 0.18
CA PRO A 67 16.73 -11.52 -0.25
C PRO A 67 17.33 -10.49 -1.21
N CYS A 68 16.47 -9.82 -1.97
CA CYS A 68 16.87 -8.70 -2.82
C CYS A 68 17.20 -7.48 -1.96
N GLN A 69 18.49 -7.26 -1.68
CA GLN A 69 18.95 -6.17 -0.81
C GLN A 69 19.10 -4.88 -1.60
N GLY A 70 18.60 -3.78 -1.04
CA GLY A 70 18.77 -2.44 -1.62
C GLY A 70 17.82 -2.11 -2.77
N GLN A 71 16.82 -2.95 -3.06
CA GLN A 71 15.75 -2.56 -3.98
C GLN A 71 14.88 -1.46 -3.35
N ILE A 72 14.42 -0.54 -4.19
CA ILE A 72 13.37 0.44 -3.86
C ILE A 72 12.18 0.09 -4.75
N LEU A 73 11.06 -0.24 -4.13
CA LEU A 73 9.83 -0.67 -4.80
C LEU A 73 8.81 0.47 -4.82
N PRO A 74 7.82 0.44 -5.73
CA PRO A 74 6.70 1.36 -5.71
C PRO A 74 6.04 1.46 -4.33
N ALA A 75 5.82 2.68 -3.90
CA ALA A 75 5.08 3.06 -2.72
C ALA A 75 3.83 3.87 -3.12
N VAL A 76 3.13 4.43 -2.15
CA VAL A 76 2.07 5.43 -2.41
C VAL A 76 2.73 6.80 -2.44
N GLU A 77 2.25 7.71 -3.28
CA GLU A 77 2.70 9.10 -3.38
C GLU A 77 2.70 9.85 -2.04
N ILE A 78 3.84 10.50 -1.71
CA ILE A 78 4.04 11.27 -0.47
C ILE A 78 4.09 12.79 -0.73
N CYS A 79 3.73 13.25 -1.94
CA CYS A 79 3.61 14.67 -2.28
C CYS A 79 4.88 15.48 -2.02
N ASP A 80 6.03 14.87 -2.28
CA ASP A 80 7.36 15.44 -2.06
C ASP A 80 8.09 15.79 -3.38
N ALA A 81 7.33 15.85 -4.48
CA ALA A 81 7.80 16.03 -5.85
C ALA A 81 8.65 14.88 -6.39
N LEU A 82 8.58 13.70 -5.76
CA LEU A 82 9.05 12.43 -6.30
C LEU A 82 7.87 11.63 -6.88
N ASP A 83 8.22 10.55 -7.56
CA ASP A 83 7.32 9.60 -8.22
C ASP A 83 7.41 8.31 -7.41
N ASP A 84 6.82 8.30 -6.22
CA ASP A 84 7.00 7.24 -5.22
C ASP A 84 6.36 5.91 -5.68
N ASP A 85 5.31 5.97 -6.47
CA ASP A 85 4.64 4.80 -7.05
C ASP A 85 5.26 4.33 -8.39
N CYS A 86 6.21 5.10 -8.91
CA CYS A 86 7.02 4.79 -10.07
C CYS A 86 6.17 4.56 -11.34
N ASP A 87 5.05 5.27 -11.49
CA ASP A 87 4.19 5.26 -12.69
C ASP A 87 4.69 6.19 -13.81
N GLY A 88 5.65 7.07 -13.49
CA GLY A 88 6.25 8.03 -14.42
C GLY A 88 5.70 9.45 -14.29
N ARG A 89 4.91 9.73 -13.26
CA ARG A 89 4.44 11.06 -12.90
C ARG A 89 4.77 11.30 -11.42
N ALA A 90 4.83 12.56 -11.04
CA ALA A 90 5.14 12.91 -9.66
C ALA A 90 3.91 13.54 -9.03
N ASP A 91 3.62 13.16 -7.78
CA ASP A 91 2.56 13.69 -6.95
C ASP A 91 1.12 13.48 -7.49
N GLU A 92 0.86 12.43 -8.27
CA GLU A 92 -0.49 12.03 -8.69
C GLU A 92 -1.20 11.16 -7.65
N GLY A 93 -2.32 11.65 -7.13
CA GLY A 93 -3.08 10.87 -6.15
C GLY A 93 -2.44 10.85 -4.75
N CYS A 94 -1.63 11.88 -4.43
CA CYS A 94 -1.25 12.14 -3.06
C CYS A 94 -2.44 12.22 -2.13
N LEU A 95 -2.25 11.65 -0.93
CA LEU A 95 -3.01 11.95 0.26
C LEU A 95 -3.06 13.45 0.50
N ARG A 96 -4.23 14.04 0.38
CA ARG A 96 -4.46 15.43 0.74
C ARG A 96 -5.49 15.46 1.83
N CYS A 97 -4.99 15.66 3.04
CA CYS A 97 -5.87 15.85 4.16
C CYS A 97 -6.87 16.98 3.87
N GLY A 98 -8.15 16.71 4.09
CA GLY A 98 -9.22 17.64 3.88
C GLY A 98 -9.66 17.78 2.43
N ASP A 99 -9.53 16.75 1.59
CA ASP A 99 -9.97 16.79 0.19
C ASP A 99 -11.34 16.11 -0.05
N GLY A 100 -11.89 15.47 0.97
CA GLY A 100 -13.20 14.82 0.98
C GLY A 100 -13.14 13.32 0.68
N ARG A 101 -11.95 12.72 0.64
CA ARG A 101 -11.72 11.30 0.34
C ARG A 101 -10.79 10.72 1.41
N LEU A 102 -11.09 9.49 1.84
CA LEU A 102 -10.22 8.78 2.79
C LEU A 102 -9.14 8.01 2.01
N ASP A 103 -7.91 8.49 2.04
CA ASP A 103 -6.78 7.93 1.30
C ASP A 103 -5.87 7.04 2.18
N ALA A 104 -4.98 6.26 1.53
CA ALA A 104 -4.13 5.26 2.19
C ALA A 104 -3.00 5.88 3.04
N GLY A 105 -3.25 6.16 4.31
CA GLY A 105 -2.31 6.85 5.20
C GLY A 105 -2.99 7.84 6.13
N GLU A 106 -4.22 8.22 5.81
CA GLU A 106 -5.11 9.03 6.64
C GLU A 106 -5.88 8.16 7.64
N ALA A 107 -6.07 8.67 8.85
CA ALA A 107 -6.96 8.03 9.83
C ALA A 107 -8.43 8.47 9.65
N CYS A 108 -8.64 9.62 9.03
CA CYS A 108 -9.91 10.26 8.73
C CYS A 108 -9.72 11.26 7.57
N ASP A 109 -10.82 11.72 6.98
CA ASP A 109 -10.88 12.90 6.12
C ASP A 109 -12.31 13.48 6.22
N ASP A 110 -12.45 14.80 6.40
CA ASP A 110 -13.72 15.50 6.47
C ASP A 110 -13.85 16.66 5.47
N GLY A 111 -12.99 16.67 4.45
CA GLY A 111 -13.06 17.62 3.36
C GLY A 111 -12.59 19.03 3.68
N ASN A 112 -11.89 19.25 4.80
CA ASN A 112 -11.18 20.50 5.04
C ASN A 112 -9.98 20.34 6.03
N LEU A 113 -9.28 21.44 6.34
CA LEU A 113 -8.08 21.47 7.21
C LEU A 113 -8.34 22.15 8.57
N VAL A 114 -9.59 22.29 8.98
CA VAL A 114 -9.96 22.94 10.24
C VAL A 114 -9.90 21.91 11.35
N ASP A 115 -9.06 22.13 12.37
CA ASP A 115 -9.05 21.24 13.54
C ASP A 115 -10.36 21.38 14.35
N GLY A 116 -10.82 20.30 14.98
CA GLY A 116 -11.94 20.28 15.91
C GLY A 116 -13.31 19.91 15.32
N ASP A 117 -13.39 19.51 14.04
CA ASP A 117 -14.64 19.20 13.33
C ASP A 117 -14.81 17.71 12.96
N GLY A 118 -13.82 16.86 13.25
CA GLY A 118 -13.92 15.40 13.12
C GLY A 118 -12.65 14.75 12.60
N CYS A 119 -11.88 15.50 11.83
CA CYS A 119 -10.55 15.13 11.38
C CYS A 119 -9.62 16.33 11.52
N ALA A 120 -8.48 16.14 12.18
CA ALA A 120 -7.50 17.22 12.28
C ALA A 120 -6.91 17.52 10.88
N GLY A 121 -6.39 18.74 10.67
CA GLY A 121 -5.72 19.11 9.42
C GLY A 121 -4.43 18.32 9.12
N ASP A 122 -4.04 17.39 10.01
CA ASP A 122 -2.98 16.40 9.83
C ASP A 122 -3.50 14.97 9.60
N CYS A 123 -4.80 14.81 9.39
CA CYS A 123 -5.52 13.58 9.14
C CYS A 123 -5.39 12.51 10.22
N THR A 124 -5.18 12.97 11.45
CA THR A 124 -5.32 12.16 12.64
C THR A 124 -6.76 12.24 13.16
N LEU A 125 -7.24 11.10 13.66
CA LEU A 125 -8.54 11.05 14.33
C LEU A 125 -8.48 11.89 15.61
N GLU A 126 -9.32 12.91 15.67
CA GLU A 126 -9.47 13.72 16.88
C GLU A 126 -10.24 12.93 17.95
N GLY A 127 -9.48 12.35 18.87
CA GLY A 127 -10.02 11.62 20.02
C GLY A 127 -10.50 12.54 21.14
N LEU A 128 -11.81 12.77 21.19
CA LEU A 128 -12.61 13.06 22.40
C LEU A 128 -12.30 14.34 23.20
N LEU A 129 -12.83 15.48 22.73
CA LEU A 129 -13.51 16.48 23.57
C LEU A 129 -14.72 17.11 22.84
N GLY A 130 -15.62 16.28 22.32
CA GLY A 130 -16.87 16.77 21.72
C GLY A 130 -17.89 15.70 21.34
N GLY A 131 -17.85 14.53 21.98
CA GLY A 131 -18.72 13.39 21.69
C GLY A 131 -20.21 13.64 21.89
N LEU A 132 -20.88 14.23 20.90
CA LEU A 132 -22.33 14.13 20.72
C LEU A 132 -22.65 13.94 19.22
N LEU A 133 -22.73 12.65 18.84
CA LEU A 133 -23.37 12.04 17.66
C LEU A 133 -22.44 11.68 16.46
N PRO A 134 -22.32 10.38 16.09
CA PRO A 134 -21.80 9.99 14.78
C PRO A 134 -22.82 10.39 13.70
N GLY A 135 -22.40 11.19 12.73
CA GLY A 135 -23.23 11.59 11.58
C GLY A 135 -23.57 13.09 11.47
N VAL A 136 -22.93 13.97 12.24
CA VAL A 136 -23.10 15.40 12.06
C VAL A 136 -22.16 15.88 10.95
N GLN A 137 -22.64 15.86 9.71
CA GLN A 137 -22.13 16.79 8.69
C GLN A 137 -22.54 18.20 9.14
N ARG A 138 -21.67 18.84 9.90
CA ARG A 138 -21.61 20.30 10.03
C ARG A 138 -20.40 20.68 9.20
N ASP A 139 -20.56 20.92 7.90
CA ASP A 139 -20.99 22.22 7.41
C ASP A 139 -21.67 22.14 6.03
N VAL A 140 -22.92 21.69 5.98
CA VAL A 140 -23.80 22.10 4.88
C VAL A 140 -24.29 23.52 5.21
N PRO A 141 -23.92 24.57 4.44
CA PRO A 141 -24.35 25.93 4.74
C PRO A 141 -25.87 26.00 4.86
N LEU A 142 -26.39 26.71 5.86
CA LEU A 142 -27.83 26.86 6.08
C LEU A 142 -28.58 27.34 4.82
N ALA A 143 -27.91 28.08 3.92
CA ALA A 143 -28.43 28.51 2.62
C ALA A 143 -28.69 27.34 1.63
N ALA A 144 -27.95 26.23 1.72
CA ALA A 144 -28.17 25.04 0.92
C ALA A 144 -29.37 24.20 1.41
N ILE A 145 -29.79 24.39 2.68
CA ILE A 145 -30.94 23.70 3.30
C ILE A 145 -32.21 24.55 3.24
N THR A 146 -32.10 25.88 3.34
CA THR A 146 -33.25 26.80 3.46
C THR A 146 -33.84 27.28 2.14
N GLN A 147 -33.17 27.11 0.99
CA GLN A 147 -33.76 27.42 -0.33
C GLN A 147 -34.87 26.43 -0.76
N ARG A 148 -35.11 25.37 0.01
CA ARG A 148 -36.24 24.45 -0.17
C ARG A 148 -37.04 24.13 1.11
N GLY A 149 -36.86 24.91 2.18
CA GLY A 149 -37.83 24.99 3.29
C GLY A 149 -37.91 23.79 4.24
N TRP A 150 -36.79 23.33 4.82
CA TRP A 150 -36.82 22.27 5.82
C TRP A 150 -36.58 22.77 7.25
N THR A 151 -37.53 22.50 8.14
CA THR A 151 -37.38 22.57 9.60
C THR A 151 -37.24 21.15 10.17
N GLN A 152 -36.25 20.99 11.05
CA GLN A 152 -35.76 19.76 11.71
C GLN A 152 -36.67 18.52 11.72
N CYS A 153 -36.14 17.36 11.31
CA CYS A 153 -36.54 16.03 11.77
C CYS A 153 -35.43 14.99 11.46
N TYR A 154 -34.89 14.32 12.47
CA TYR A 154 -34.25 13.01 12.27
C TYR A 154 -34.47 12.12 13.49
N ALA A 155 -35.02 10.93 13.27
CA ALA A 155 -34.99 9.83 14.22
C ALA A 155 -34.85 8.49 13.47
N GLY A 156 -33.78 7.75 13.77
CA GLY A 156 -33.72 6.30 13.57
C GLY A 156 -32.93 5.78 12.37
N PRO A 157 -32.50 4.49 12.43
CA PRO A 157 -31.22 4.03 11.88
C PRO A 157 -31.37 3.42 10.48
N TYR A 158 -30.61 3.95 9.52
CA TYR A 158 -30.37 3.48 8.14
C TYR A 158 -31.61 3.05 7.32
N SER A 159 -31.83 3.67 6.16
CA SER A 159 -32.59 3.02 5.09
C SER A 159 -31.93 3.24 3.73
N HIS A 160 -31.20 2.20 3.31
CA HIS A 160 -30.91 1.75 1.95
C HIS A 160 -30.66 2.78 0.82
N ALA A 161 -29.51 2.61 0.15
CA ALA A 161 -29.25 3.17 -1.17
C ALA A 161 -30.44 2.88 -2.12
N GLY A 162 -31.07 3.95 -2.63
CA GLY A 162 -32.03 3.88 -3.73
C GLY A 162 -33.49 4.23 -3.44
N THR A 163 -33.88 4.60 -2.22
CA THR A 163 -35.24 5.14 -1.96
C THR A 163 -35.34 6.63 -2.31
N PRO A 164 -36.33 7.09 -3.10
CA PRO A 164 -36.56 8.50 -3.37
C PRO A 164 -36.90 9.27 -2.09
N LEU A 165 -36.34 10.47 -1.96
CA LEU A 165 -36.51 11.37 -0.80
C LEU A 165 -37.99 11.66 -0.45
N ASP A 166 -38.89 11.59 -1.44
CA ASP A 166 -40.32 11.85 -1.30
C ASP A 166 -41.06 10.78 -0.47
N ASP A 167 -40.59 9.52 -0.46
CA ASP A 167 -41.19 8.44 0.36
C ASP A 167 -40.76 8.54 1.83
N VAL A 168 -39.59 9.12 2.11
CA VAL A 168 -39.11 9.43 3.48
C VAL A 168 -39.86 10.63 4.07
N LEU A 169 -40.26 11.56 3.20
CA LEU A 169 -40.99 12.78 3.56
C LEU A 169 -42.46 12.56 3.93
N ASN A 170 -43.15 11.64 3.25
CA ASN A 170 -44.59 11.43 3.45
C ASN A 170 -44.95 10.73 4.78
N GLY A 171 -43.96 10.34 5.59
CA GLY A 171 -44.14 9.88 6.97
C GLY A 171 -44.25 10.98 8.03
N CYS A 172 -44.09 12.26 7.66
CA CYS A 172 -44.11 13.41 8.59
C CYS A 172 -45.49 14.09 8.76
N ALA A 173 -46.59 13.36 8.60
CA ALA A 173 -47.93 13.89 8.86
C ALA A 173 -48.34 13.67 10.33
N GLY A 174 -48.26 14.73 11.14
CA GLY A 174 -48.63 14.68 12.56
C GLY A 174 -48.98 16.05 13.15
N GLU A 175 -50.13 16.56 12.70
CA GLU A 175 -51.04 17.59 13.25
C GLU A 175 -50.47 18.94 13.77
N GLN A 176 -50.98 20.00 13.11
CA GLN A 176 -50.99 21.38 13.62
C GLN A 176 -51.59 21.46 15.02
N LEU A 177 -50.86 22.10 15.94
CA LEU A 177 -51.43 22.90 17.02
C LEU A 177 -50.82 24.30 17.00
#